data_AF-A0A370K9S8-F1
#
_entry.id   AF-A0A370K9S8-F1
#
_cell.length_a   1.000
_cell.length_b   1.000
_cell.length_c   1.000
_cell.angle_alpha   90.00
_cell.angle_beta   90.00
_cell.angle_gamma   90.00
#
_symmetry.space_group_name_H-M   'P 1'
#
loop_
_entity.id
_entity.type
_entity.pdbx_description
1 polymer ?
#
loop_
_entity_poly.entity_id
_entity_poly.type
_entity_poly.pdbx_seq_one_letter_code
_entity_poly.pdbx_strand_id
1 'polypeptide(L)'
;MSDSSYSRARKQIIFALKLAAAMIAAALLLTLARKQGWIEGAQVVRAQNVVIGLALAAFCNSMPKMLGRPPRSTREATLSQAVLRVGGWVMTVGLLVWTALWAFAPQRLASIGSVIAVGASVAIMLGYATWKCITFRAPRSD
;
A
#
# COMPACT_ATOMS: atom_id res chain seq x y z
N MET A 1 21.30 8.28 -22.02
CA MET A 1 20.69 7.23 -21.16
C MET A 1 20.39 7.70 -19.72
N SER A 2 20.90 8.86 -19.28
CA SER A 2 20.66 9.48 -17.95
C SER A 2 19.27 10.10 -17.77
N ASP A 3 18.74 10.82 -18.77
CA ASP A 3 17.52 11.64 -18.63
C ASP A 3 16.26 10.85 -18.26
N SER A 4 16.14 9.61 -18.74
CA SER A 4 15.01 8.73 -18.42
C SER A 4 14.96 8.28 -16.95
N SER A 5 16.12 8.18 -16.29
CA SER A 5 16.21 7.80 -14.88
C SER A 5 15.89 8.96 -13.95
N TYR A 6 16.36 10.17 -14.29
CA TYR A 6 16.02 11.39 -13.54
C TYR A 6 14.51 11.70 -13.58
N SER A 7 13.88 11.58 -14.75
CA SER A 7 12.43 11.80 -14.91
C SER A 7 11.58 10.83 -14.06
N ARG A 8 12.01 9.56 -13.95
CA ARG A 8 11.32 8.53 -13.15
C ARG A 8 11.46 8.78 -11.65
N ALA A 9 12.69 9.02 -11.18
CA ALA A 9 12.95 9.34 -9.78
C ALA A 9 12.14 10.57 -9.33
N ARG A 10 12.11 11.61 -10.17
CA ARG A 10 11.30 12.81 -9.93
C ARG A 10 9.81 12.50 -9.78
N LYS A 11 9.22 11.66 -10.65
CA LYS A 11 7.79 11.28 -10.54
C LYS A 11 7.49 10.55 -9.23
N GLN A 12 8.37 9.64 -8.81
CA GLN A 12 8.22 8.90 -7.55
C GLN A 12 8.33 9.84 -6.34
N ILE A 13 9.32 10.73 -6.33
CA ILE A 13 9.51 11.72 -5.26
C ILE A 13 8.31 12.66 -5.17
N ILE A 14 7.82 13.18 -6.32
CA ILE A 14 6.65 14.06 -6.34
C ILE A 14 5.41 13.33 -5.82
N PHE A 15 5.21 12.06 -6.19
CA PHE A 15 4.09 11.27 -5.70
C PHE A 15 4.16 11.07 -4.17
N ALA A 16 5.33 10.68 -3.65
CA ALA A 16 5.54 10.52 -2.22
C ALA A 16 5.34 11.85 -1.46
N LEU A 17 5.82 12.96 -2.01
CA LEU A 17 5.66 14.29 -1.42
C LEU A 17 4.19 14.71 -1.38
N LYS A 18 3.43 14.47 -2.47
CA LYS A 18 1.99 14.75 -2.51
C LYS A 18 1.23 13.93 -1.46
N LEU A 19 1.56 12.65 -1.32
CA LEU A 19 0.93 11.77 -0.34
C LEU A 19 1.25 12.21 1.09
N ALA A 20 2.51 12.53 1.38
CA ALA A 20 2.94 13.04 2.69
C ALA A 20 2.25 14.37 3.03
N ALA A 21 2.21 15.31 2.08
CA ALA A 21 1.50 16.58 2.25
C ALA A 21 0.00 16.37 2.54
N ALA A 22 -0.65 15.44 1.84
CA ALA A 22 -2.06 15.10 2.09
C ALA A 22 -2.27 14.52 3.49
N MET A 23 -1.39 13.63 3.97
CA MET A 23 -1.47 13.06 5.31
C MET A 23 -1.25 14.12 6.40
N ILE A 24 -0.29 15.03 6.21
CA ILE A 24 -0.03 16.14 7.15
C ILE A 24 -1.24 17.08 7.18
N ALA A 25 -1.77 17.48 6.02
CA ALA A 25 -2.95 18.32 5.94
C ALA A 25 -4.16 17.69 6.65
N ALA A 26 -4.40 16.40 6.45
CA ALA A 26 -5.47 15.68 7.16
C ALA A 26 -5.27 15.66 8.69
N ALA A 27 -4.04 15.43 9.15
CA ALA A 27 -3.71 15.45 10.59
C ALA A 27 -3.93 16.84 11.21
N LEU A 28 -3.57 17.90 10.49
CA LEU A 28 -3.81 19.29 10.92
C LEU A 28 -5.30 19.61 11.00
N LEU A 29 -6.09 19.20 9.99
CA LEU A 29 -7.54 19.36 10.00
C LEU A 29 -8.20 18.62 11.16
N LEU A 30 -7.77 17.39 11.46
CA LEU A 30 -8.28 16.64 12.61
C LEU A 30 -7.91 17.30 13.94
N THR A 31 -6.69 17.83 14.04
CA THR A 31 -6.26 18.57 15.23
C THR A 31 -7.09 19.84 15.43
N LEU A 32 -7.38 20.57 14.35
CA LEU A 32 -8.22 21.76 14.38
C LEU A 32 -9.66 21.43 14.79
N ALA A 33 -10.26 20.41 14.16
CA ALA A 33 -11.61 19.95 14.46
C ALA A 33 -11.76 19.53 15.93
N ARG A 34 -10.75 18.84 16.48
CA ARG A 34 -10.71 18.50 17.92
C ARG A 34 -10.63 19.75 18.80
N LYS A 35 -9.77 20.71 18.46
CA LYS A 35 -9.61 21.96 19.24
C LYS A 35 -10.88 22.81 19.23
N GLN A 36 -11.65 22.78 18.15
CA GLN A 36 -12.93 23.48 18.03
C GLN A 36 -14.11 22.70 18.66
N GLY A 37 -13.86 21.49 19.19
CA GLY A 37 -14.89 20.66 19.80
C GLY A 37 -15.85 20.00 18.79
N TRP A 38 -15.53 20.01 17.49
CA TRP A 38 -16.36 19.35 16.47
C TRP A 38 -16.31 17.83 16.54
N ILE A 39 -15.19 17.29 17.04
CA ILE A 39 -14.97 15.85 17.15
C ILE A 39 -14.32 15.47 18.47
N GLU A 40 -14.67 14.29 18.97
CA GLU A 40 -14.10 13.70 20.18
C GLU A 40 -12.79 12.96 19.91
N GLY A 41 -12.03 12.68 20.98
CA GLY A 41 -10.76 11.96 20.88
C GLY A 41 -10.86 10.59 20.19
N ALA A 42 -11.93 9.83 20.45
CA ALA A 42 -12.17 8.55 19.79
C ALA A 42 -12.38 8.71 18.27
N GLN A 43 -13.07 9.77 17.84
CA GLN A 43 -13.31 10.05 16.43
C GLN A 43 -12.03 10.47 15.70
N VAL A 44 -11.13 11.20 16.38
CA VAL A 44 -9.81 11.55 15.84
C VAL A 44 -8.99 10.29 15.52
N VAL A 45 -8.97 9.32 16.44
CA VAL A 45 -8.24 8.05 16.22
C VAL A 45 -8.82 7.29 15.03
N ARG A 46 -10.15 7.23 14.89
CA ARG A 46 -10.80 6.56 13.76
C ARG A 46 -10.47 7.25 12.44
N ALA A 47 -10.64 8.56 12.38
CA ALA A 47 -10.38 9.34 11.17
C ALA A 47 -8.90 9.26 10.74
N GLN A 48 -7.97 9.31 11.68
CA GLN A 48 -6.54 9.15 11.39
C GLN A 48 -6.25 7.77 10.77
N ASN A 49 -6.82 6.69 11.32
CA ASN A 49 -6.63 5.34 10.78
C ASN A 49 -7.27 5.16 9.40
N VAL A 50 -8.41 5.79 9.14
CA VAL A 50 -9.05 5.84 7.81
C VAL A 50 -8.12 6.51 6.80
N VAL A 51 -7.54 7.66 7.15
CA VAL A 51 -6.60 8.40 6.29
C VAL A 51 -5.35 7.56 6.01
N ILE A 52 -4.77 6.92 7.03
CA ILE A 52 -3.60 6.05 6.86
C ILE A 52 -3.91 4.88 5.92
N GLY A 53 -5.03 4.19 6.15
CA GLY A 53 -5.45 3.06 5.32
C GLY A 53 -5.64 3.47 3.86
N LEU A 54 -6.30 4.60 3.60
CA LEU A 54 -6.50 5.11 2.23
C LEU A 54 -5.19 5.54 1.56
N ALA A 55 -4.32 6.24 2.29
CA ALA A 55 -3.04 6.69 1.78
C ALA A 55 -2.16 5.49 1.36
N LEU A 56 -2.09 4.47 2.21
CA LEU A 56 -1.34 3.25 1.92
C LEU A 56 -2.01 2.43 0.80
N ALA A 57 -3.34 2.34 0.77
CA ALA A 57 -4.06 1.64 -0.31
C ALA A 57 -3.77 2.26 -1.68
N ALA A 58 -3.77 3.59 -1.76
CA ALA A 58 -3.41 4.33 -2.96
C ALA A 58 -1.93 4.11 -3.36
N PHE A 59 -1.03 4.09 -2.37
CA PHE A 59 0.38 3.79 -2.59
C PHE A 59 0.60 2.37 -3.14
N CYS A 60 0.02 1.35 -2.51
CA CYS A 60 0.12 -0.04 -2.97
C CYS A 60 -0.47 -0.25 -4.37
N ASN A 61 -1.56 0.44 -4.71
CA ASN A 61 -2.17 0.40 -6.05
C ASN A 61 -1.27 1.05 -7.14
N SER A 62 -0.32 1.88 -6.72
CA SER A 62 0.66 2.47 -7.61
C SER A 62 1.88 1.56 -7.84
N MET A 63 2.16 0.60 -6.94
CA MET A 63 3.33 -0.31 -7.04
C MET A 63 3.45 -1.02 -8.40
N PRO A 64 2.40 -1.58 -9.01
CA PRO A 64 2.53 -2.27 -10.31
C PRO A 64 2.92 -1.33 -11.46
N LYS A 65 2.70 -0.02 -11.26
CA LYS A 65 3.02 1.06 -12.21
C LYS A 65 4.42 1.63 -11.96
N MET A 66 5.05 1.28 -10.83
CA MET A 66 6.43 1.63 -10.55
C MET A 66 7.32 0.66 -11.35
N LEU A 67 7.81 1.14 -12.50
CA LEU A 67 8.78 0.40 -13.31
C LEU A 67 10.07 0.22 -12.50
N GLY A 68 10.37 -1.04 -12.16
CA GLY A 68 11.60 -1.44 -11.49
C GLY A 68 12.83 -1.32 -12.40
N ARG A 69 13.95 -1.90 -11.94
CA ARG A 69 15.19 -2.01 -12.72
C ARG A 69 14.89 -2.65 -14.09
N PRO A 70 15.57 -2.23 -15.18
CA PRO A 70 15.41 -2.89 -16.47
C PRO A 70 15.66 -4.41 -16.30
N PRO A 71 14.69 -5.26 -16.65
CA PRO A 71 14.83 -6.70 -16.49
C PRO A 71 15.93 -7.21 -17.43
N ARG A 72 16.72 -8.20 -16.99
CA ARG A 72 17.79 -8.77 -17.84
C ARG A 72 17.24 -9.72 -18.89
N SER A 73 16.02 -10.23 -18.69
CA SER A 73 15.30 -11.06 -19.65
C SER A 73 13.79 -10.79 -19.62
N THR A 74 13.10 -11.15 -20.72
CA THR A 74 11.62 -11.11 -20.80
C THR A 74 10.95 -11.98 -19.73
N ARG A 75 11.60 -13.08 -19.35
CA ARG A 75 11.15 -13.99 -18.29
C ARG A 75 11.16 -13.31 -16.92
N GLU A 76 12.25 -12.63 -16.57
CA GLU A 76 12.37 -11.84 -15.32
C GLU A 76 11.40 -10.64 -15.30
N ALA A 77 11.20 -9.99 -16.44
CA ALA A 77 10.22 -8.92 -16.60
C ALA A 77 8.81 -9.40 -16.23
N THR A 78 8.45 -10.59 -16.70
CA THR A 78 7.14 -11.21 -16.45
C THR A 78 6.97 -11.60 -14.98
N LEU A 79 8.02 -12.19 -14.37
CA LEU A 79 8.01 -12.55 -12.95
C LEU A 79 7.84 -11.30 -12.06
N SER A 80 8.66 -10.28 -12.27
CA SER A 80 8.61 -9.04 -11.48
C SER A 80 7.27 -8.32 -11.61
N GLN A 81 6.74 -8.19 -12.82
CA GLN A 81 5.40 -7.63 -13.08
C GLN A 81 4.30 -8.42 -12.36
N ALA A 82 4.35 -9.76 -12.42
CA ALA A 82 3.34 -10.59 -11.78
C ALA A 82 3.35 -10.44 -10.24
N VAL A 83 4.55 -10.45 -9.63
CA VAL A 83 4.70 -10.28 -8.17
C VAL A 83 4.27 -8.88 -7.75
N LEU A 84 4.67 -7.83 -8.46
CA LEU A 84 4.28 -6.45 -8.15
C LEU A 84 2.77 -6.24 -8.29
N ARG A 85 2.14 -6.83 -9.31
CA ARG A 85 0.69 -6.73 -9.53
C ARG A 85 -0.09 -7.40 -8.42
N VAL A 86 0.23 -8.66 -8.11
CA VAL A 86 -0.50 -9.40 -7.08
C VAL A 86 -0.23 -8.81 -5.70
N GLY A 87 1.04 -8.54 -5.36
CA GLY A 87 1.40 -7.92 -4.08
C GLY A 87 0.75 -6.55 -3.88
N GLY A 88 0.78 -5.69 -4.91
CA GLY A 88 0.13 -4.38 -4.88
C GLY A 88 -1.38 -4.49 -4.62
N TRP A 89 -2.08 -5.34 -5.38
CA TRP A 89 -3.53 -5.50 -5.23
C TRP A 89 -3.94 -6.12 -3.90
N VAL A 90 -3.25 -7.18 -3.47
CA VAL A 90 -3.54 -7.85 -2.19
C VAL A 90 -3.38 -6.86 -1.03
N MET A 91 -2.29 -6.09 -1.01
CA MET A 91 -2.08 -5.06 -0.01
C MET A 91 -3.11 -3.93 -0.09
N THR A 92 -3.45 -3.47 -1.30
CA THR A 92 -4.51 -2.45 -1.48
C THR A 92 -5.84 -2.92 -0.92
N VAL A 93 -6.26 -4.16 -1.21
CA VAL A 93 -7.52 -4.71 -0.68
C VAL A 93 -7.45 -4.84 0.84
N GLY A 94 -6.36 -5.34 1.41
CA GLY A 94 -6.18 -5.41 2.86
C GLY A 94 -6.28 -4.04 3.55
N LEU A 95 -5.73 -3.00 2.92
CA LEU A 95 -5.77 -1.64 3.43
C LEU A 95 -7.14 -0.96 3.22
N LEU A 96 -7.89 -1.34 2.18
CA LEU A 96 -9.29 -0.92 2.04
C LEU A 96 -10.18 -1.57 3.12
N VAL A 97 -9.92 -2.84 3.44
CA VAL A 97 -10.58 -3.52 4.59
C VAL A 97 -10.20 -2.82 5.90
N TRP A 98 -8.93 -2.46 6.10
CA TRP A 98 -8.49 -1.64 7.24
C TRP A 98 -9.30 -0.35 7.32
N THR A 99 -9.39 0.40 6.22
CA THR A 99 -10.16 1.65 6.16
C THR A 99 -11.63 1.43 6.50
N ALA A 100 -12.27 0.42 5.92
CA ALA A 100 -13.67 0.13 6.17
C ALA A 100 -13.94 -0.25 7.63
N LEU A 101 -13.06 -1.06 8.23
CA LEU A 101 -13.14 -1.42 9.64
C LEU A 101 -13.03 -0.19 10.54
N TRP A 102 -12.09 0.71 10.28
CA TRP A 102 -11.93 1.92 11.07
C TRP A 102 -13.05 2.96 10.87
N ALA A 103 -13.67 2.99 9.68
CA ALA A 103 -14.79 3.86 9.38
C ALA A 103 -16.10 3.39 10.05
N PHE A 104 -16.37 2.07 10.00
CA PHE A 104 -17.70 1.54 10.33
C PHE A 104 -17.74 0.60 11.53
N ALA A 105 -16.66 -0.12 11.85
CA ALA A 105 -16.68 -1.10 12.92
C ALA A 105 -16.45 -0.49 14.32
N PRO A 106 -16.92 -1.16 15.39
CA PRO A 106 -16.58 -0.81 16.77
C PRO A 106 -15.08 -0.88 17.02
N GLN A 107 -14.56 -0.03 17.92
CA GLN A 107 -13.13 0.14 18.16
C GLN A 107 -12.36 -1.18 18.37
N ARG A 108 -12.91 -2.12 19.15
CA ARG A 108 -12.26 -3.42 19.41
C ARG A 108 -12.14 -4.27 18.14
N LEU A 109 -13.19 -4.32 17.33
CA LEU A 109 -13.18 -5.05 16.06
C LEU A 109 -12.26 -4.37 15.05
N ALA A 110 -12.26 -3.04 15.00
CA ALA A 110 -11.38 -2.29 14.12
C ALA A 110 -9.91 -2.60 14.40
N SER A 111 -9.48 -2.54 15.66
CA SER A 111 -8.09 -2.81 16.04
C SER A 111 -7.62 -4.23 15.70
N ILE A 112 -8.42 -5.25 16.04
CA ILE A 112 -8.01 -6.65 15.83
C ILE A 112 -8.16 -7.03 14.35
N GLY A 113 -9.31 -6.69 13.75
CA GLY A 113 -9.63 -7.04 12.37
C GLY A 113 -8.68 -6.40 11.38
N SER A 114 -8.23 -5.17 11.64
CA SER A 114 -7.33 -4.47 10.72
C SER A 114 -5.92 -5.07 10.72
N VAL A 115 -5.42 -5.51 11.88
CA VAL A 115 -4.16 -6.26 11.98
C VAL A 115 -4.25 -7.59 11.25
N ILE A 116 -5.34 -8.34 11.44
CA ILE A 116 -5.56 -9.61 10.73
C ILE A 116 -5.62 -9.38 9.22
N ALA A 117 -6.34 -8.36 8.75
CA ALA A 117 -6.48 -8.05 7.33
C ALA A 117 -5.12 -7.75 6.67
N VAL A 118 -4.30 -6.92 7.32
CA VAL A 118 -2.96 -6.59 6.81
C VAL A 118 -2.03 -7.80 6.92
N GLY A 119 -2.06 -8.53 8.04
CA GLY A 119 -1.26 -9.74 8.25
C GLY A 119 -1.53 -10.82 7.21
N ALA A 120 -2.81 -11.09 6.93
CA ALA A 120 -3.21 -12.02 5.86
C ALA A 120 -2.74 -11.53 4.49
N SER A 121 -2.84 -10.23 4.21
CA SER A 121 -2.38 -9.64 2.95
C SER A 121 -0.88 -9.81 2.76
N VAL A 122 -0.08 -9.59 3.81
CA VAL A 122 1.37 -9.81 3.80
C VAL A 122 1.69 -11.29 3.59
N ALA A 123 1.00 -12.19 4.29
CA ALA A 123 1.19 -13.63 4.14
C ALA A 123 0.91 -14.10 2.71
N ILE A 124 -0.19 -13.65 2.10
CA ILE A 124 -0.54 -13.96 0.70
C ILE A 124 0.51 -13.40 -0.25
N MET A 125 0.95 -12.15 -0.07
CA MET A 125 1.97 -11.51 -0.90
C MET A 125 3.29 -12.29 -0.87
N LEU A 126 3.79 -12.64 0.32
CA LEU A 126 5.03 -13.39 0.49
C LEU A 126 4.90 -14.83 -0.02
N GLY A 127 3.77 -15.48 0.24
CA GLY A 127 3.48 -16.84 -0.25
C GLY A 127 3.47 -16.89 -1.78
N TYR A 128 2.76 -15.94 -2.42
CA TYR A 128 2.72 -15.85 -3.87
C TYR A 128 4.09 -15.54 -4.48
N ALA A 129 4.84 -14.60 -3.90
CA ALA A 129 6.19 -14.26 -4.35
C ALA A 129 7.13 -15.46 -4.25
N THR A 130 7.10 -16.17 -3.12
CA THR A 130 7.92 -17.37 -2.89
C THR A 130 7.56 -18.48 -3.87
N TRP A 131 6.27 -18.80 -4.02
CA TRP A 131 5.80 -19.82 -4.97
C TRP A 131 6.19 -19.50 -6.41
N LYS A 132 6.03 -18.25 -6.85
CA LYS A 132 6.45 -17.82 -8.18
C LYS A 132 7.96 -17.89 -8.38
N CYS A 133 8.76 -17.53 -7.38
CA CYS A 133 10.21 -17.64 -7.46
C CYS A 133 10.70 -19.10 -7.50
N ILE A 134 10.08 -20.00 -6.74
CA ILE A 134 10.41 -21.44 -6.75
C ILE A 134 10.07 -22.06 -8.11
N THR A 135 8.86 -21.82 -8.62
CA THR A 135 8.44 -22.32 -9.94
C THR A 135 9.27 -21.71 -11.08
N PHE A 136 9.84 -20.52 -10.89
CA PHE A 136 10.77 -19.92 -11.85
C PHE A 136 12.15 -20.60 -11.88
N ARG A 137 12.61 -21.13 -10.74
CA ARG A 137 13.92 -21.79 -10.58
C ARG A 137 13.94 -23.28 -10.93
N ALA A 138 12.79 -23.95 -10.98
CA ALA A 138 12.73 -25.36 -11.36
C ALA A 138 13.30 -25.56 -12.77
N PRO A 139 14.33 -26.40 -12.96
CA PRO A 139 14.81 -26.75 -14.30
C PRO A 139 13.66 -27.43 -15.05
N ARG A 140 13.41 -27.00 -16.29
CA ARG A 140 12.56 -27.75 -17.21
C ARG A 140 13.29 -29.07 -17.48
N SER A 141 12.80 -30.16 -16.91
CA SER A 141 13.13 -31.51 -17.37
C SER A 141 12.35 -31.72 -18.67
N ASP A 142 12.96 -31.30 -19.78
CA ASP A 142 12.56 -31.71 -21.13
C ASP A 142 13.33 -33.00 -21.49
#